data_AF-A0A7X6SYR6-F1
#
_entry.id   AF-A0A7X6SYR6-F1
#
_cell.length_a   1.000
_cell.length_b   1.000
_cell.length_c   1.000
_cell.angle_alpha   90.00
_cell.angle_beta   90.00
_cell.angle_gamma   90.00
#
_symmetry.space_group_name_H-M   'P 1'
#
loop_
_entity.id
_entity.type
_entity.pdbx_description
1 polymer ?
#
loop_
_entity_poly.entity_id
_entity_poly.type
_entity_poly.pdbx_seq_one_letter_code
_entity_poly.pdbx_strand_id
1 'polypeptide(L)'
;MPTNFKPKILGFLCNWCCYGGADLCGVSRFQYPPYIRVIRVMCSGRVDPAFVLRAFRRGIDGVFIGGCHLDDCHYNTEGNYHVFSMVQIMKRLLEQIRINPERLRLEWVSAGEGIRFAEIMNEYQNKILEMGPLGMESNSGMDELNARIDKAAGLIPYIKQVERKQMRIRERSPEAYRKFFAGERFAKIYKDHIEDKLNRT
;
A
#
# COMPACT_ATOMS: atom_id res chain seq x y z
N MET A 1 -2.35 21.32 -19.91
CA MET A 1 -2.14 20.31 -20.97
C MET A 1 -2.12 18.95 -20.29
N PRO A 2 -2.81 17.90 -20.76
CA PRO A 2 -2.58 16.60 -20.17
C PRO A 2 -1.14 16.24 -20.55
N THR A 3 -0.28 16.15 -19.55
CA THR A 3 1.06 15.60 -19.70
C THR A 3 0.91 14.25 -20.41
N ASN A 4 1.79 13.94 -21.37
CA ASN A 4 1.82 12.63 -22.06
C ASN A 4 2.20 11.47 -21.10
N PHE A 5 2.01 11.67 -19.80
CA PHE A 5 2.30 10.77 -18.73
C PHE A 5 1.22 9.69 -18.66
N LYS A 6 1.65 8.44 -18.78
CA LYS A 6 0.82 7.27 -18.59
C LYS A 6 1.29 6.60 -17.29
N PRO A 7 0.52 6.71 -16.19
CA PRO A 7 0.85 6.10 -14.92
C PRO A 7 1.17 4.61 -15.05
N LYS A 8 2.19 4.16 -14.31
CA LYS A 8 2.45 2.74 -14.09
C LYS A 8 1.95 2.37 -12.71
N ILE A 9 0.86 1.61 -12.65
CA ILE A 9 0.26 1.18 -11.37
C ILE A 9 0.39 -0.33 -11.25
N LEU A 10 0.96 -0.81 -10.13
CA LEU A 10 1.04 -2.22 -9.81
C LEU A 10 0.03 -2.57 -8.71
N GLY A 11 -0.86 -3.51 -8.98
CA GLY A 11 -1.89 -3.98 -8.05
C GLY A 11 -1.59 -5.35 -7.47
N PHE A 12 -1.76 -5.53 -6.16
CA PHE A 12 -1.79 -6.83 -5.51
C PHE A 12 -3.21 -7.13 -5.04
N LEU A 13 -3.89 -8.09 -5.67
CA LEU A 13 -5.28 -8.40 -5.35
C LEU A 13 -5.39 -9.76 -4.67
N CYS A 14 -6.13 -9.81 -3.56
CA CYS A 14 -6.47 -11.09 -2.93
C CYS A 14 -7.39 -11.92 -3.84
N ASN A 15 -7.13 -13.22 -3.92
CA ASN A 15 -7.84 -14.14 -4.80
C ASN A 15 -9.35 -14.17 -4.54
N TRP A 16 -9.74 -14.13 -3.27
CA TRP A 16 -11.10 -14.46 -2.85
C TRP A 16 -12.10 -13.32 -2.98
N CYS A 17 -11.66 -12.07 -2.82
CA CYS A 17 -12.57 -10.92 -2.79
C CYS A 17 -12.20 -9.93 -3.90
N CYS A 18 -11.11 -9.18 -3.75
CA CYS A 18 -10.82 -8.07 -4.65
C CYS A 18 -10.50 -8.53 -6.08
N TYR A 19 -9.87 -9.70 -6.27
CA TYR A 19 -9.69 -10.27 -7.61
C TYR A 19 -11.05 -10.65 -8.23
N GLY A 20 -11.96 -11.24 -7.45
CA GLY A 20 -13.34 -11.50 -7.89
C GLY A 20 -14.12 -10.23 -8.20
N GLY A 21 -13.91 -9.14 -7.44
CA GLY A 21 -14.48 -7.83 -7.72
C GLY A 21 -13.95 -7.25 -9.03
N ALA A 22 -12.66 -7.43 -9.32
CA ALA A 22 -12.07 -7.05 -10.61
C ALA A 22 -12.63 -7.91 -11.78
N ASP A 23 -12.83 -9.21 -11.58
CA ASP A 23 -13.46 -10.07 -12.57
C ASP A 23 -14.92 -9.65 -12.82
N LEU A 24 -15.68 -9.37 -11.77
CA LEU A 24 -17.06 -8.88 -11.88
C LEU A 24 -17.13 -7.51 -12.57
N CYS A 25 -16.14 -6.65 -12.34
CA CYS A 25 -16.00 -5.39 -13.07
C CYS A 25 -15.87 -5.64 -14.57
N GLY A 26 -15.06 -6.61 -14.98
CA GLY A 26 -14.89 -7.04 -16.36
C GLY A 26 -16.17 -7.63 -16.96
N VAL A 27 -16.80 -8.58 -16.26
CA VAL A 27 -18.07 -9.23 -16.67
C VAL A 27 -19.19 -8.19 -16.86
N SER A 28 -19.28 -7.24 -15.93
CA SER A 28 -20.27 -6.16 -15.96
C SER A 28 -19.91 -5.03 -16.92
N ARG A 29 -18.75 -5.09 -17.57
CA ARG A 29 -18.23 -4.08 -18.52
C ARG A 29 -18.06 -2.69 -17.91
N PHE A 30 -17.86 -2.59 -16.59
CA PHE A 30 -17.56 -1.32 -15.96
C PHE A 30 -16.18 -0.85 -16.39
N GLN A 31 -16.14 0.32 -17.02
CA GLN A 31 -14.90 0.86 -17.58
C GLN A 31 -14.12 1.59 -16.49
N TYR A 32 -12.83 1.29 -16.44
CA TYR A 32 -11.82 2.04 -15.71
C TYR A 32 -10.55 2.07 -16.56
N PRO A 33 -9.59 2.95 -16.29
CA PRO A 33 -8.56 3.20 -17.26
C PRO A 33 -7.40 2.19 -17.15
N PRO A 34 -6.68 1.92 -18.26
CA PRO A 34 -5.98 0.64 -18.46
C PRO A 34 -4.56 0.59 -17.88
N TYR A 35 -4.26 1.37 -16.84
CA TYR A 35 -2.90 1.55 -16.34
C TYR A 35 -2.47 0.56 -15.26
N ILE A 36 -3.43 -0.02 -14.52
CA ILE A 36 -3.12 -1.02 -13.51
C ILE A 36 -2.68 -2.35 -14.16
N ARG A 37 -1.66 -2.97 -13.57
CA ARG A 37 -1.27 -4.37 -13.82
C ARG A 37 -1.37 -5.15 -12.53
N VAL A 38 -2.14 -6.23 -12.55
CA VAL A 38 -2.50 -6.98 -11.34
C VAL A 38 -1.61 -8.21 -11.17
N ILE A 39 -1.12 -8.40 -9.95
CA ILE A 39 -0.54 -9.63 -9.44
C ILE A 39 -1.57 -10.24 -8.48
N ARG A 40 -2.01 -11.46 -8.79
CA ARG A 40 -2.90 -12.22 -7.91
C ARG A 40 -2.11 -12.81 -6.74
N VAL A 41 -2.60 -12.62 -5.53
CA VAL A 41 -2.10 -13.28 -4.32
C VAL A 41 -3.26 -13.97 -3.60
N MET A 42 -2.99 -15.02 -2.83
CA MET A 42 -4.08 -15.73 -2.15
C MET A 42 -4.77 -14.84 -1.09
N CYS A 43 -3.98 -14.11 -0.30
CA CYS A 43 -4.48 -13.19 0.72
C CYS A 43 -3.73 -11.86 0.59
N SER A 44 -4.39 -10.73 0.91
CA SER A 44 -3.71 -9.43 0.99
C SER A 44 -2.61 -9.43 2.06
N GLY A 45 -2.74 -10.24 3.12
CA GLY A 45 -1.69 -10.46 4.12
C GLY A 45 -0.39 -11.06 3.57
N ARG A 46 -0.40 -11.60 2.34
CA ARG A 46 0.82 -12.08 1.64
C ARG A 46 1.70 -10.95 1.14
N VAL A 47 1.14 -9.75 0.97
CA VAL A 47 1.86 -8.57 0.46
C VAL A 47 2.88 -8.13 1.48
N ASP A 48 4.15 -8.18 1.08
CA ASP A 48 5.28 -7.82 1.91
C ASP A 48 5.70 -6.36 1.68
N PRO A 49 6.17 -5.62 2.70
CA PRO A 49 6.84 -4.33 2.53
C PRO A 49 7.90 -4.33 1.42
N ALA A 50 8.64 -5.44 1.27
CA ALA A 50 9.67 -5.59 0.25
C ALA A 50 9.10 -5.56 -1.17
N PHE A 51 7.86 -6.01 -1.38
CA PHE A 51 7.21 -5.97 -2.69
C PHE A 51 6.86 -4.53 -3.06
N VAL A 52 6.36 -3.76 -2.09
CA VAL A 52 6.00 -2.35 -2.26
C VAL A 52 7.24 -1.52 -2.58
N LEU A 53 8.30 -1.63 -1.78
CA LEU A 53 9.55 -0.90 -2.04
C LEU A 53 10.20 -1.32 -3.37
N ARG A 54 10.17 -2.61 -3.71
CA ARG A 54 10.67 -3.10 -5.01
C ARG A 54 9.89 -2.53 -6.19
N ALA A 55 8.58 -2.33 -6.05
CA ALA A 55 7.78 -1.71 -7.08
C ALA A 55 8.24 -0.26 -7.32
N PHE A 56 8.35 0.55 -6.27
CA PHE A 56 8.86 1.93 -6.39
C PHE A 56 10.30 1.98 -6.93
N ARG A 57 11.17 1.07 -6.47
CA ARG A 57 12.55 0.91 -6.96
C ARG A 57 12.63 0.66 -8.47
N ARG A 58 11.58 0.06 -9.05
CA ARG A 58 11.46 -0.23 -10.49
C ARG A 58 10.74 0.88 -11.27
N GLY A 59 10.48 2.04 -10.64
CA GLY A 59 9.82 3.17 -11.29
C GLY A 59 8.31 2.97 -11.48
N ILE A 60 7.65 2.24 -10.59
CA ILE A 60 6.19 2.18 -10.51
C ILE A 60 5.68 3.44 -9.83
N ASP A 61 4.72 4.13 -10.44
CA ASP A 61 4.19 5.41 -9.96
C ASP A 61 3.20 5.24 -8.80
N GLY A 62 2.51 4.10 -8.74
CA GLY A 62 1.55 3.76 -7.68
C GLY A 62 1.46 2.27 -7.40
N VAL A 63 1.32 1.92 -6.12
CA VAL A 63 1.08 0.55 -5.66
C VAL A 63 -0.31 0.47 -5.05
N PHE A 64 -1.13 -0.41 -5.61
CA PHE A 64 -2.47 -0.71 -5.13
C PHE A 64 -2.49 -2.07 -4.42
N ILE A 65 -3.19 -2.17 -3.30
CA ILE A 65 -3.44 -3.42 -2.59
C ILE A 65 -4.94 -3.56 -2.39
N GLY A 66 -5.51 -4.65 -2.90
CA GLY A 66 -6.92 -4.99 -2.77
C GLY A 66 -7.12 -6.19 -1.87
N GLY A 67 -7.89 -6.01 -0.80
CA GLY A 67 -8.24 -7.08 0.15
C GLY A 67 -9.74 -7.33 0.25
N CYS A 68 -10.11 -8.39 0.97
CA CYS A 68 -11.47 -8.55 1.48
C CYS A 68 -11.77 -7.46 2.51
N HIS A 69 -13.05 -7.12 2.70
CA HIS A 69 -13.47 -6.31 3.85
C HIS A 69 -12.87 -6.85 5.15
N LEU A 70 -12.64 -5.94 6.09
CA LEU A 70 -12.21 -6.35 7.43
C LEU A 70 -13.29 -7.28 7.99
N ASP A 71 -12.85 -8.31 8.71
CA ASP A 71 -13.67 -9.41 9.23
C ASP A 71 -14.19 -10.44 8.19
N ASP A 72 -14.10 -10.15 6.89
CA ASP A 72 -14.50 -11.06 5.80
C ASP A 72 -13.31 -11.82 5.15
N CYS A 73 -12.20 -11.98 5.86
CA CYS A 73 -11.02 -12.63 5.28
C CYS A 73 -11.24 -14.14 5.08
N HIS A 74 -11.15 -14.62 3.85
CA HIS A 74 -11.27 -16.07 3.56
C HIS A 74 -10.36 -16.96 4.42
N TYR A 75 -9.15 -16.49 4.73
CA TYR A 75 -8.19 -17.30 5.49
C TYR A 75 -8.39 -17.27 7.00
N ASN A 76 -9.43 -16.60 7.55
CA ASN A 76 -9.78 -16.50 8.98
C ASN A 76 -8.60 -16.36 9.99
N THR A 77 -7.45 -15.93 9.49
CA THR A 77 -6.22 -15.61 10.21
C THR A 77 -5.80 -14.24 9.74
N GLU A 78 -6.42 -13.19 10.28
CA GLU A 78 -5.97 -11.77 10.36
C GLU A 78 -5.22 -11.15 9.16
N GLY A 79 -5.29 -11.71 7.95
CA GLY A 79 -4.38 -11.34 6.87
C GLY A 79 -4.66 -9.94 6.35
N ASN A 80 -5.94 -9.57 6.28
CA ASN A 80 -6.39 -8.21 5.99
C ASN A 80 -6.03 -7.22 7.13
N TYR A 81 -6.06 -7.64 8.39
CA TYR A 81 -5.57 -6.81 9.50
C TYR A 81 -4.04 -6.63 9.48
N HIS A 82 -3.28 -7.66 9.13
CA HIS A 82 -1.83 -7.59 8.96
C HIS A 82 -1.45 -6.61 7.85
N VAL A 83 -2.10 -6.71 6.68
CA VAL A 83 -1.82 -5.75 5.59
C VAL A 83 -2.24 -4.32 5.97
N PHE A 84 -3.29 -4.17 6.78
CA PHE A 84 -3.71 -2.85 7.29
C PHE A 84 -2.58 -2.21 8.12
N SER A 85 -2.08 -2.91 9.15
CA SER A 85 -0.96 -2.43 9.96
C SER A 85 0.28 -2.11 9.11
N MET A 86 0.64 -3.05 8.23
CA MET A 86 1.78 -2.92 7.34
C MET A 86 1.69 -1.67 6.47
N VAL A 87 0.53 -1.38 5.88
CA VAL A 87 0.32 -0.19 5.04
C VAL A 87 0.43 1.09 5.85
N GLN A 88 -0.07 1.14 7.10
CA GLN A 88 0.06 2.33 7.94
C GLN A 88 1.53 2.63 8.28
N ILE A 89 2.31 1.61 8.62
CA ILE A 89 3.75 1.73 8.87
C ILE A 89 4.47 2.17 7.59
N MET A 90 4.13 1.54 6.45
CA MET A 90 4.72 1.85 5.16
C MET A 90 4.43 3.29 4.72
N LYS A 91 3.23 3.82 4.95
CA LYS A 91 2.90 5.22 4.62
C LYS A 91 3.84 6.21 5.32
N ARG A 92 4.13 5.99 6.61
CA ARG A 92 5.15 6.79 7.33
C ARG A 92 6.55 6.61 6.77
N LEU A 93 6.92 5.38 6.42
CA LEU A 93 8.23 5.09 5.84
C LEU A 93 8.42 5.77 4.48
N LEU A 94 7.40 5.74 3.62
CA LEU A 94 7.38 6.41 2.33
C LEU A 94 7.59 7.92 2.48
N GLU A 95 6.87 8.55 3.42
CA GLU A 95 7.01 9.98 3.74
C GLU A 95 8.47 10.34 4.07
N GLN A 96 9.12 9.53 4.91
CA GLN A 96 10.52 9.75 5.31
C GLN A 96 11.51 9.61 4.17
N ILE A 97 11.29 8.68 3.24
CA ILE A 97 12.12 8.52 2.04
C ILE A 97 11.72 9.47 0.90
N ARG A 98 10.84 10.43 1.17
CA ARG A 98 10.32 11.45 0.22
C ARG A 98 9.52 10.87 -0.93
N ILE A 99 8.79 9.79 -0.68
CA ILE A 99 7.74 9.28 -1.56
C ILE A 99 6.39 9.66 -0.95
N ASN A 100 5.50 10.22 -1.76
CA ASN A 100 4.17 10.54 -1.29
C ASN A 100 3.43 9.29 -0.82
N PRO A 101 2.95 9.25 0.44
CA PRO A 101 2.27 8.09 1.00
C PRO A 101 1.02 7.67 0.23
N GLU A 102 0.39 8.60 -0.49
CA GLU A 102 -0.79 8.33 -1.30
C GLU A 102 -0.48 7.57 -2.59
N ARG A 103 0.80 7.38 -2.93
CA ARG A 103 1.22 6.40 -3.95
C ARG A 103 1.07 4.96 -3.48
N LEU A 104 0.82 4.69 -2.20
CA LEU A 104 0.43 3.37 -1.70
C LEU A 104 -1.04 3.40 -1.25
N ARG A 105 -1.91 2.73 -2.00
CA ARG A 105 -3.35 2.66 -1.69
C ARG A 105 -3.75 1.24 -1.29
N LEU A 106 -4.46 1.14 -0.16
CA LEU A 106 -5.09 -0.08 0.33
C LEU A 106 -6.60 0.11 0.29
N GLU A 107 -7.31 -0.83 -0.32
CA GLU A 107 -8.76 -0.81 -0.42
C GLU A 107 -9.36 -2.17 -0.14
N TRP A 108 -10.61 -2.12 0.32
CA TRP A 108 -11.42 -3.28 0.64
C TRP A 108 -12.55 -3.41 -0.39
N VAL A 109 -12.55 -4.54 -1.10
CA VAL A 109 -13.48 -4.83 -2.19
C VAL A 109 -13.88 -6.30 -2.11
N SER A 110 -15.18 -6.54 -1.95
CA SER A 110 -15.79 -7.87 -2.00
C SER A 110 -15.85 -8.40 -3.43
N ALA A 111 -16.11 -9.70 -3.60
CA ALA A 111 -16.29 -10.29 -4.92
C ALA A 111 -17.53 -9.74 -5.67
N GLY A 112 -18.52 -9.24 -4.93
CA GLY A 112 -19.75 -8.64 -5.49
C GLY A 112 -19.63 -7.16 -5.84
N GLU A 113 -18.49 -6.53 -5.59
CA GLU A 113 -18.29 -5.08 -5.64
C GLU A 113 -17.57 -4.62 -6.92
N GLY A 114 -18.03 -5.08 -8.09
CA GLY A 114 -17.42 -4.75 -9.38
C GLY A 114 -17.46 -3.26 -9.72
N ILE A 115 -18.56 -2.57 -9.41
CA ILE A 115 -18.70 -1.12 -9.65
C ILE A 115 -17.74 -0.31 -8.77
N ARG A 116 -17.65 -0.68 -7.48
CA ARG A 116 -16.72 -0.08 -6.52
C ARG A 116 -15.27 -0.26 -6.96
N PHE A 117 -14.90 -1.41 -7.51
CA PHE A 117 -13.56 -1.61 -8.08
C PHE A 117 -13.28 -0.58 -9.19
N ALA A 118 -14.21 -0.40 -10.13
CA ALA A 118 -14.05 0.58 -11.21
C ALA A 118 -13.92 2.02 -10.67
N GLU A 119 -14.76 2.41 -9.71
CA GLU A 119 -14.72 3.73 -9.06
C GLU A 119 -13.36 3.98 -8.40
N ILE A 120 -12.88 3.03 -7.60
CA ILE A 120 -11.57 3.11 -6.93
C ILE A 120 -10.43 3.23 -7.95
N MET A 121 -10.48 2.48 -9.06
CA MET A 121 -9.46 2.55 -10.10
C MET A 121 -9.44 3.92 -10.79
N ASN A 122 -10.61 4.50 -11.08
CA ASN A 122 -10.73 5.84 -11.64
C ASN A 122 -10.16 6.90 -10.68
N GLU A 123 -10.58 6.87 -9.41
CA GLU A 123 -10.10 7.79 -8.38
C GLU A 123 -8.58 7.69 -8.19
N TYR A 124 -8.08 6.46 -8.03
CA TYR A 124 -6.68 6.24 -7.71
C TYR A 124 -5.78 6.68 -8.86
N GLN A 125 -6.17 6.37 -10.09
CA GLN A 125 -5.46 6.85 -11.25
C GLN A 125 -5.42 8.37 -11.33
N ASN A 126 -6.54 9.05 -11.14
CA ASN A 126 -6.58 10.52 -11.18
C ASN A 126 -5.61 11.12 -10.17
N LYS A 127 -5.55 10.54 -8.97
CA LYS A 127 -4.59 10.94 -7.94
C LYS A 127 -3.14 10.73 -8.37
N ILE A 128 -2.82 9.63 -9.06
CA ILE A 128 -1.46 9.37 -9.58
C ILE A 128 -1.12 10.31 -10.74
N LEU A 129 -2.09 10.63 -11.60
CA LEU A 129 -1.91 11.62 -12.67
C LEU A 129 -1.59 13.01 -12.12
N GLU A 130 -2.32 13.45 -11.09
CA GLU A 130 -2.08 14.71 -10.39
C GLU A 130 -0.69 14.77 -9.74
N MET A 131 -0.24 13.66 -9.13
CA MET A 131 1.10 13.57 -8.55
C MET A 131 2.22 13.45 -9.59
N GLY A 132 1.90 13.06 -10.83
CA GLY A 132 2.88 12.85 -11.89
C GLY A 132 3.83 11.66 -11.67
N PRO A 133 4.87 11.52 -12.52
CA PRO A 133 5.88 10.47 -12.41
C PRO A 133 6.54 10.38 -11.03
N LEU A 134 6.83 9.17 -10.59
CA LEU A 134 7.63 8.94 -9.38
C LEU A 134 8.96 9.72 -9.45
N GLY A 135 9.32 10.39 -8.35
CA GLY A 135 10.55 11.16 -8.22
C GLY A 135 10.41 12.67 -8.48
N MET A 136 9.29 13.14 -9.05
CA MET A 136 9.04 14.58 -9.14
C MET A 136 8.89 15.24 -7.76
N GLU A 137 8.41 14.49 -6.78
CA GLU A 137 8.06 15.02 -5.45
C GLU A 137 9.27 15.23 -4.55
N SER A 138 10.36 14.52 -4.83
CA SER A 138 11.57 14.56 -4.01
C SER A 138 12.58 15.61 -4.46
N ASN A 139 12.35 16.31 -5.59
CA ASN A 139 13.31 17.20 -6.28
C ASN A 139 14.72 16.58 -6.43
N SER A 140 14.81 15.27 -6.36
CA SER A 140 16.03 14.48 -6.32
C SER A 140 16.00 13.51 -7.50
N GLY A 141 17.15 13.26 -8.12
CA GLY A 141 17.25 12.27 -9.19
C GLY A 141 16.78 10.89 -8.76
N MET A 142 16.39 10.07 -9.74
CA MET A 142 15.93 8.69 -9.50
C MET A 142 16.99 7.84 -8.77
N ASP A 143 18.28 8.13 -8.97
CA ASP A 143 19.37 7.43 -8.28
C ASP A 143 19.38 7.70 -6.76
N GLU A 144 19.15 8.94 -6.35
CA GLU A 144 19.06 9.29 -4.93
C GLU A 144 17.81 8.67 -4.29
N LEU A 145 16.69 8.69 -5.02
CA LEU A 145 15.46 8.04 -4.57
C LEU A 145 15.68 6.53 -4.39
N ASN A 146 16.34 5.89 -5.36
CA ASN A 146 16.68 4.48 -5.31
C ASN A 146 17.57 4.14 -4.11
N ALA A 147 18.57 4.98 -3.80
CA ALA A 147 19.43 4.78 -2.63
C ALA A 147 18.62 4.84 -1.31
N ARG A 148 17.68 5.78 -1.19
CA ARG A 148 16.77 5.86 -0.02
C ARG A 148 15.86 4.64 0.08
N ILE A 149 15.32 4.16 -1.04
CA ILE A 149 14.50 2.94 -1.09
C ILE A 149 15.33 1.72 -0.66
N ASP A 150 16.56 1.57 -1.15
CA ASP A 150 17.43 0.44 -0.85
C ASP A 150 17.79 0.41 0.65
N LYS A 151 18.05 1.58 1.24
CA LYS A 151 18.26 1.74 2.68
C LYS A 151 17.02 1.35 3.50
N ALA A 152 15.84 1.83 3.11
CA ALA A 152 14.58 1.46 3.76
C ALA A 152 14.29 -0.05 3.63
N ALA A 153 14.59 -0.65 2.49
CA ALA A 153 14.44 -2.08 2.26
C ALA A 153 15.32 -2.92 3.20
N GLY A 154 16.54 -2.46 3.49
CA GLY A 154 17.43 -3.08 4.47
C GLY A 154 16.87 -3.12 5.89
N LEU A 155 15.98 -2.19 6.25
CA LEU A 155 15.35 -2.13 7.57
C LEU A 155 14.09 -2.99 7.72
N ILE A 156 13.56 -3.58 6.64
CA ILE A 156 12.32 -4.36 6.68
C ILE A 156 12.33 -5.46 7.76
N PRO A 157 13.38 -6.30 7.90
CA PRO A 157 13.40 -7.34 8.93
C PRO A 157 13.26 -6.76 10.35
N TYR A 158 13.89 -5.61 10.58
CA TYR A 158 13.83 -4.92 11.86
C TYR A 158 12.46 -4.26 12.09
N ILE A 159 11.87 -3.62 11.07
CA ILE A 159 10.52 -3.03 11.15
C ILE A 159 9.49 -4.12 11.52
N LYS A 160 9.56 -5.29 10.87
CA LYS A 160 8.70 -6.44 11.20
C LYS A 160 8.89 -6.93 12.64
N GLN A 161 10.12 -6.90 13.14
CA GLN A 161 10.39 -7.24 14.53
C GLN A 161 9.76 -6.22 15.50
N VAL A 162 9.87 -4.91 15.21
CA VAL A 162 9.27 -3.85 16.02
C VAL A 162 7.75 -3.94 16.02
N GLU A 163 7.14 -4.11 14.85
CA GLU A 163 5.70 -4.28 14.70
C GLU A 163 5.18 -5.41 15.59
N ARG A 164 5.77 -6.61 15.47
CA ARG A 164 5.36 -7.79 16.24
C ARG A 164 5.51 -7.61 17.76
N LYS A 165 6.53 -6.88 18.21
CA LYS A 165 6.84 -6.73 19.64
C LYS A 165 6.09 -5.56 20.29
N GLN A 166 5.94 -4.44 19.58
CA GLN A 166 5.51 -3.16 20.16
C GLN A 166 4.16 -2.66 19.64
N MET A 167 3.74 -3.07 18.43
CA MET A 167 2.55 -2.56 17.75
C MET A 167 1.40 -3.58 17.68
N ARG A 168 1.41 -4.59 18.55
CA ARG A 168 0.34 -5.58 18.59
C ARG A 168 -0.94 -4.99 19.18
N ILE A 169 -2.01 -4.98 18.39
CA ILE A 169 -3.35 -4.53 18.79
C ILE A 169 -4.12 -5.76 19.29
N ARG A 170 -4.62 -5.69 20.54
CA ARG A 170 -5.33 -6.82 21.17
C ARG A 170 -6.76 -6.96 20.65
N GLU A 171 -7.44 -5.84 20.50
CA GLU A 171 -8.80 -5.78 19.99
C GLU A 171 -8.78 -5.81 18.45
N ARG A 172 -9.47 -6.80 17.88
CA ARG A 172 -9.53 -7.02 16.43
C ARG A 172 -10.78 -6.37 15.90
N SER A 173 -10.72 -5.05 15.76
CA SER A 173 -11.78 -4.25 15.15
C SER A 173 -11.16 -3.20 14.22
N PRO A 174 -11.86 -2.82 13.14
CA PRO A 174 -11.40 -1.74 12.26
C PRO A 174 -11.13 -0.44 13.02
N GLU A 175 -11.96 -0.17 14.03
CA GLU A 175 -11.86 1.02 14.89
C GLU A 175 -10.61 0.99 15.76
N ALA A 176 -10.31 -0.14 16.43
CA ALA A 176 -9.11 -0.27 17.26
C ALA A 176 -7.83 -0.05 16.44
N TYR A 177 -7.77 -0.57 15.21
CA TYR A 177 -6.64 -0.36 14.31
C TYR A 177 -6.51 1.12 13.90
N ARG A 178 -7.60 1.75 13.44
CA ARG A 178 -7.59 3.18 13.08
C ARG A 178 -7.15 4.05 14.26
N LYS A 179 -7.70 3.80 15.46
CA LYS A 179 -7.37 4.53 16.68
C LYS A 179 -5.90 4.37 17.06
N PHE A 180 -5.35 3.16 16.95
CA PHE A 180 -3.94 2.91 17.27
C PHE A 180 -3.01 3.68 16.32
N PHE A 181 -3.21 3.57 15.00
CA PHE A 181 -2.33 4.21 14.01
C PHE A 181 -2.51 5.73 13.91
N ALA A 182 -3.64 6.27 14.37
CA ALA A 182 -3.85 7.71 14.54
C ALA A 182 -3.30 8.25 15.89
N GLY A 183 -2.99 7.37 16.85
CA GLY A 183 -2.64 7.76 18.21
C GLY A 183 -1.15 8.07 18.44
N GLU A 184 -0.87 8.80 19.52
CA GLU A 184 0.49 9.17 19.94
C GLU A 184 1.39 7.97 20.22
N ARG A 185 0.81 6.86 20.69
CA ARG A 185 1.55 5.63 20.97
C ARG A 185 2.24 5.10 19.72
N PHE A 186 1.55 5.07 18.58
CA PHE A 186 2.16 4.65 17.31
C PHE A 186 3.25 5.63 16.89
N ALA A 187 2.98 6.93 16.93
CA ALA A 187 3.95 7.97 16.56
C ALA A 187 5.25 7.86 17.39
N LYS A 188 5.13 7.63 18.71
CA LYS A 188 6.28 7.43 19.60
C LYS A 188 7.07 6.17 19.25
N ILE A 189 6.41 5.02 19.10
CA ILE A 189 7.10 3.76 18.75
C ILE A 189 7.82 3.90 17.39
N TYR A 190 7.16 4.53 16.42
CA TYR A 190 7.71 4.74 15.09
C TYR A 190 8.97 5.62 15.15
N LYS A 191 8.89 6.75 15.88
CA LYS A 191 10.02 7.67 16.07
C LYS A 191 11.20 6.98 16.76
N ASP A 192 10.95 6.39 17.93
CA ASP A 192 12.00 5.84 18.81
C ASP A 192 12.73 4.64 18.18
N HIS A 193 12.03 3.85 17.35
CA HIS A 193 12.60 2.60 16.84
C HIS A 193 12.93 2.63 15.35
N ILE A 194 12.09 3.24 14.50
CA ILE A 194 12.19 3.12 13.04
C ILE A 194 12.86 4.36 12.45
N GLU A 195 12.35 5.56 12.76
CA GLU A 195 12.85 6.83 12.24
C GLU A 195 14.32 7.07 12.60
N ASP A 196 14.65 6.94 13.88
CA ASP A 196 16.00 7.11 14.39
C ASP A 196 17.00 6.18 13.71
N LYS A 197 16.58 4.94 13.43
CA LYS A 197 17.42 3.95 12.78
C LYS A 197 17.60 4.23 11.30
N LEU A 198 16.55 4.71 10.63
CA LEU A 198 16.62 5.16 9.24
C LEU A 198 17.54 6.38 9.10
N ASN A 199 17.58 7.29 10.06
CA ASN A 199 18.46 8.45 9.98
C ASN A 199 19.94 8.16 10.29
N ARG A 200 20.23 7.12 11.07
CA ARG A 200 21.60 6.73 11.48
C ARG A 200 22.32 5.77 10.54
N THR A 201 21.59 5.04 9.70
CA THR A 201 22.15 4.11 8.70
C THR A 201 22.58 4.87 7.44
#